data_AF-A0A9Q1KFE0-F1
#
_entry.id   AF-A0A9Q1KFE0-F1
#
_cell.length_a   1.000
_cell.length_b   1.000
_cell.length_c   1.000
_cell.angle_alpha   90.00
_cell.angle_beta   90.00
_cell.angle_gamma   90.00
#
_symmetry.space_group_name_H-M   'P 1'
#
loop_
_entity.id
_entity.type
_entity.pdbx_description
1 polymer ?
#
loop_
_entity_poly.entity_id
_entity_poly.type
_entity_poly.pdbx_seq_one_letter_code
_entity_poly.pdbx_strand_id
1 'polypeptide(L)'
;MEKVLKAFAIIDFSSNAFRAETPREMGNLNALIDLLCNSNTLGGSLHPELTNLNFLKSLNLSSNKLTGLIPTESQLQAFNAFACEGNSGLYCAQHIQMIDKTSSPDGSRQNSKSEMGWMLSAAQEGFHIGLTIFVGLLLYIKRFRQCYCKHLAKTCYGITAPRH
;
A
#
# COMPACT_ATOMS: atom_id res chain seq x y z
N MET A 1 18.95 15.48 46.80
CA MET A 1 18.70 14.03 46.71
C MET A 1 17.93 13.73 45.44
N GLU A 2 18.58 13.91 44.30
CA GLU A 2 18.05 13.65 42.96
C GLU A 2 18.24 12.15 42.64
N LYS A 3 17.64 11.31 43.48
CA LYS A 3 17.76 9.85 43.39
C LYS A 3 17.10 9.39 42.08
N VAL A 4 17.94 9.11 41.10
CA VAL A 4 17.94 7.89 40.28
C VAL A 4 16.54 7.34 40.01
N LEU A 5 15.81 7.99 39.11
CA LEU A 5 14.83 7.34 38.26
C LEU A 5 15.33 7.40 36.82
N LYS A 6 16.54 6.85 36.59
CA LYS A 6 16.82 6.17 35.33
C LYS A 6 16.02 4.86 35.35
N ALA A 7 14.69 4.98 35.39
CA ALA A 7 13.82 3.87 35.06
C ALA A 7 14.01 3.69 33.56
N PHE A 8 14.48 2.51 33.15
CA PHE A 8 14.36 2.11 31.76
C PHE A 8 12.89 2.19 31.41
N ALA A 9 12.52 3.20 30.62
CA ALA A 9 11.14 3.42 30.30
C ALA A 9 10.81 2.49 29.13
N ILE A 10 9.91 1.56 29.41
CA ILE A 10 9.18 0.81 28.39
C ILE A 10 7.83 1.49 28.30
N ILE A 11 7.50 2.00 27.13
CA ILE A 11 6.21 2.63 26.86
C ILE A 11 5.49 1.76 25.83
N ASP A 12 4.37 1.20 26.27
CA ASP A 12 3.45 0.46 25.41
C ASP A 12 2.11 1.19 25.34
N PHE A 13 1.84 1.78 24.19
CA PHE A 13 0.57 2.38 23.81
C PHE A 13 -0.08 1.63 22.64
N SER A 14 0.40 0.43 22.32
CA SER A 14 -0.07 -0.33 21.17
C SER A 14 -1.56 -0.69 21.28
N SER A 15 -2.21 -0.91 20.13
CA SER A 15 -3.59 -1.39 20.03
C SER A 15 -4.64 -0.50 20.71
N ASN A 16 -4.48 0.82 20.55
CA ASN A 16 -5.43 1.81 21.04
C ASN A 16 -6.07 2.60 19.88
N ALA A 17 -6.99 3.50 20.21
CA ALA A 17 -7.64 4.38 19.23
C ALA A 17 -7.06 5.81 19.26
N PHE A 18 -5.78 5.97 19.59
CA PHE A 18 -5.16 7.29 19.67
C PHE A 18 -5.13 7.96 18.29
N ARG A 19 -5.68 9.18 18.20
CA ARG A 19 -5.79 9.98 16.97
C ARG A 19 -4.89 11.23 16.99
N ALA A 20 -4.07 11.37 18.04
CA ALA A 20 -3.21 12.53 18.22
C ALA A 20 -2.00 12.47 17.29
N GLU A 21 -1.40 13.63 17.05
CA GLU A 21 -0.07 13.71 16.46
C GLU A 21 0.98 13.26 17.47
N THR A 22 2.09 12.70 16.99
CA THR A 22 3.24 12.38 17.84
C THR A 22 3.82 13.66 18.47
N PRO A 23 3.76 13.83 19.80
CA PRO A 23 4.26 15.04 20.46
C PRO A 23 5.78 15.16 20.32
N ARG A 24 6.30 16.38 20.09
CA ARG A 24 7.74 16.62 19.96
C ARG A 24 8.51 16.26 21.22
N GLU A 25 7.84 16.36 22.36
CA GLU A 25 8.32 16.01 23.70
C GLU A 25 8.72 14.54 23.82
N MET A 26 8.23 13.67 22.93
CA MET A 26 8.62 12.26 22.88
C MET A 26 10.13 12.08 22.63
N GLY A 27 10.77 13.03 21.93
CA GLY A 27 12.21 13.04 21.71
C GLY A 27 13.05 13.38 22.96
N ASN A 28 12.45 13.88 24.03
CA ASN A 28 13.15 14.21 25.28
C ASN A 28 13.27 13.02 26.25
N LEU A 29 12.73 11.86 25.88
CA LEU A 29 12.74 10.65 26.70
C LEU A 29 14.08 9.91 26.59
N ASN A 30 15.17 10.55 27.02
CA ASN A 30 16.55 10.06 26.88
C ASN A 30 16.85 8.75 27.65
N ALA A 31 15.90 8.18 28.38
CA ALA A 31 16.05 6.90 29.08
C ALA A 31 15.12 5.80 28.52
N LEU A 32 14.44 6.06 27.41
CA LEU A 32 13.51 5.13 26.77
C LEU A 32 14.29 3.98 26.12
N ILE A 33 13.86 2.74 26.41
CA ILE A 33 14.40 1.53 25.76
C ILE A 33 13.43 1.01 24.71
N ASP A 34 12.16 0.87 25.07
CA ASP A 34 11.16 0.26 24.20
C ASP A 34 9.99 1.22 24.02
N LEU A 35 9.64 1.47 22.75
CA LEU A 35 8.50 2.29 22.37
C LEU A 35 7.60 1.50 21.41
N LEU A 36 6.46 1.06 21.93
CA LEU A 36 5.46 0.32 21.16
C LEU A 36 4.21 1.18 21.02
N CYS A 37 3.96 1.69 19.81
CA CYS A 37 2.80 2.53 19.48
C CYS A 37 2.00 1.94 18.30
N ASN A 38 2.22 0.68 17.95
CA ASN A 38 1.60 0.06 16.79
C ASN A 38 0.07 -0.03 16.91
N SER A 39 -0.61 -0.19 15.77
CA SER A 39 -2.06 -0.44 15.71
C SER A 39 -2.85 0.69 16.38
N ASN A 40 -2.53 1.92 16.02
CA ASN A 40 -3.23 3.13 16.44
C ASN A 40 -3.63 3.95 15.20
N THR A 41 -4.16 5.14 15.42
CA THR A 41 -4.44 6.11 14.34
C THR A 41 -3.60 7.37 14.47
N LEU A 42 -2.39 7.24 15.00
CA LEU A 42 -1.46 8.36 15.20
C LEU A 42 -1.08 8.96 13.85
N GLY A 43 -1.20 10.27 13.73
CA GLY A 43 -0.92 11.03 12.52
C GLY A 43 0.25 12.00 12.68
N GLY A 44 0.51 12.78 11.64
CA GLY A 44 1.55 13.80 11.65
C GLY A 44 2.91 13.28 11.20
N SER A 45 3.83 14.23 11.00
CA SER A 45 5.19 13.92 10.58
C SER A 45 6.01 13.36 11.72
N LEU A 46 6.80 12.33 11.46
CA LEU A 46 7.80 11.85 12.40
C LEU A 46 8.88 12.91 12.57
N HIS A 47 8.99 13.43 13.78
CA HIS A 47 9.84 14.57 14.10
C HIS A 47 11.33 14.16 14.24
N PRO A 48 12.30 14.96 13.74
CA PRO A 48 13.72 14.67 13.90
C PRO A 48 14.17 14.48 15.35
N GLU A 49 13.45 15.05 16.32
CA GLU A 49 13.73 14.96 17.73
C GLU A 49 13.65 13.51 18.27
N LEU A 50 12.93 12.60 17.60
CA LEU A 50 12.94 11.17 17.95
C LEU A 50 14.32 10.52 17.78
N THR A 51 15.22 11.14 17.01
CA THR A 51 16.61 10.68 16.89
C THR A 51 17.40 10.82 18.19
N ASN A 52 16.97 11.70 19.11
CA ASN A 52 17.65 11.94 20.39
C ASN A 52 17.50 10.79 21.39
N LEU A 53 16.67 9.78 21.10
CA LEU A 53 16.38 8.65 21.97
C LEU A 53 17.52 7.61 22.02
N ASN A 54 18.75 8.02 22.34
CA ASN A 54 20.01 7.26 22.19
C ASN A 54 20.10 5.86 22.86
N PHE A 55 19.11 5.47 23.65
CA PHE A 55 19.07 4.18 24.34
C PHE A 55 17.95 3.25 23.85
N LEU A 56 17.26 3.64 22.77
CA LEU A 56 16.13 2.89 22.22
C LEU A 56 16.64 1.59 21.59
N LYS A 57 16.07 0.46 22.02
CA LYS A 57 16.38 -0.89 21.52
C LYS A 57 15.23 -1.50 20.74
N SER A 58 13.99 -1.10 21.02
CA SER A 58 12.82 -1.54 20.28
C SER A 58 11.93 -0.36 19.93
N LEU A 59 11.51 -0.31 18.68
CA LEU A 59 10.56 0.65 18.17
C LEU A 59 9.53 -0.09 17.33
N ASN A 60 8.25 0.12 17.60
CA ASN A 60 7.17 -0.34 16.74
C ASN A 60 6.12 0.75 16.56
N LEU A 61 6.08 1.33 15.36
CA LEU A 61 5.15 2.38 14.93
C LEU A 61 4.16 1.87 13.87
N SER A 62 4.15 0.56 13.62
CA SER A 62 3.41 -0.02 12.51
C SER A 62 1.90 0.19 12.61
N SER A 63 1.20 0.14 11.49
CA SER A 63 -0.26 0.30 11.42
C SER A 63 -0.74 1.60 12.09
N ASN A 64 -0.22 2.73 11.61
CA ASN A 64 -0.61 4.08 12.00
C ASN A 64 -0.79 4.96 10.74
N LYS A 65 -0.98 6.27 10.91
CA LYS A 65 -1.09 7.25 9.82
C LYS A 65 0.09 8.24 9.82
N LEU A 66 1.25 7.80 10.30
CA LEU A 66 2.44 8.63 10.39
C LEU A 66 3.00 8.94 9.01
N THR A 67 3.61 10.10 8.86
CA THR A 67 4.25 10.55 7.62
C THR A 67 5.69 11.03 7.83
N GLY A 68 6.45 11.19 6.76
CA GLY A 68 7.81 11.75 6.80
C GLY A 68 8.90 10.72 6.52
N LEU A 69 10.15 11.14 6.74
CA LEU A 69 11.35 10.36 6.45
C LEU A 69 12.03 9.99 7.76
N ILE A 70 12.38 8.71 7.92
CA ILE A 70 13.19 8.28 9.05
C ILE A 70 14.63 8.72 8.80
N PRO A 71 15.24 9.52 9.69
CA PRO A 71 16.59 10.02 9.49
C PRO A 71 17.61 8.88 9.40
N THR A 72 18.41 8.89 8.33
CA THR A 72 19.50 7.93 8.06
C THR A 72 20.60 7.95 9.10
N GLU A 73 20.82 9.10 9.75
CA GLU A 73 21.94 9.28 10.69
C GLU A 73 21.58 8.90 12.13
N SER A 74 20.45 8.23 12.33
CA SER A 74 19.95 7.88 13.67
C SER A 74 19.87 6.38 13.88
N GLN A 75 19.89 5.96 15.15
CA GLN A 75 19.63 4.57 15.52
C GLN A 75 18.27 4.07 15.01
N LEU A 76 17.36 4.98 14.62
CA LEU A 76 16.04 4.62 14.09
C LEU A 76 16.15 3.84 12.78
N GLN A 77 17.22 4.06 12.00
CA GLN A 77 17.49 3.29 10.78
C GLN A 77 17.87 1.83 11.08
N ALA A 78 18.41 1.55 12.27
CA ALA A 78 18.76 0.20 12.67
C ALA A 78 17.53 -0.66 13.00
N PHE A 79 16.36 -0.04 13.19
CA PHE A 79 15.12 -0.77 13.38
C PHE A 79 14.61 -1.37 12.08
N ASN A 80 13.96 -2.51 12.22
CA ASN A 80 13.50 -3.31 11.10
C ASN A 80 12.41 -2.56 10.30
N ALA A 81 12.34 -2.79 8.98
CA ALA A 81 11.33 -2.15 8.12
C ALA A 81 9.89 -2.43 8.61
N PHE A 82 9.66 -3.59 9.22
CA PHE A 82 8.40 -3.97 9.85
C PHE A 82 7.95 -3.01 10.95
N ALA A 83 8.87 -2.33 11.66
CA ALA A 83 8.53 -1.36 12.69
C ALA A 83 7.76 -0.16 12.15
N CYS A 84 7.87 0.13 10.85
CA CYS A 84 7.24 1.30 10.21
C CYS A 84 6.16 0.89 9.19
N GLU A 85 5.90 -0.41 9.06
CA GLU A 85 4.94 -0.96 8.10
C GLU A 85 3.51 -0.46 8.36
N GLY A 86 2.68 -0.37 7.32
CA GLY A 86 1.29 0.03 7.46
C GLY A 86 1.11 1.53 7.76
N ASN A 87 2.14 2.35 7.59
CA ASN A 87 2.05 3.81 7.57
C ASN A 87 2.11 4.30 6.12
N SER A 88 1.05 4.93 5.63
CA SER A 88 0.90 5.28 4.20
C SER A 88 1.86 6.38 3.70
N GLY A 89 2.51 7.12 4.60
CA GLY A 89 3.45 8.20 4.22
C GLY A 89 4.74 8.23 5.01
N LEU A 90 5.04 7.18 5.79
CA LEU A 90 6.30 7.04 6.52
C LEU A 90 7.27 6.24 5.66
N TYR A 91 8.37 6.86 5.28
CA TYR A 91 9.38 6.26 4.42
C TYR A 91 10.64 5.97 5.23
N CYS A 92 11.03 4.71 5.29
CA CYS A 92 12.36 4.33 5.75
C CYS A 92 13.40 4.81 4.72
N ALA A 93 14.58 5.22 5.18
CA ALA A 93 15.70 5.63 4.33
C ALA A 93 16.04 4.66 3.18
N GLN A 94 15.69 3.38 3.33
CA GLN A 94 15.82 2.36 2.28
C GLN A 94 14.97 2.66 1.02
N HIS A 95 14.09 3.66 1.05
CA HIS A 95 13.28 4.11 -0.09
C HIS A 95 13.89 5.30 -0.86
N ILE A 96 14.91 6.00 -0.32
CA ILE A 96 15.51 7.17 -0.99
C ILE A 96 16.41 6.75 -2.17
N GLN A 97 16.89 5.50 -2.20
CA GLN A 97 17.60 4.95 -3.37
C GLN A 97 16.72 4.84 -4.63
N MET A 98 15.40 5.10 -4.54
CA MET A 98 14.53 5.19 -5.72
C MET A 98 14.27 6.64 -6.18
N ILE A 99 14.51 7.66 -5.35
CA ILE A 99 14.18 9.05 -5.69
C ILE A 99 15.37 9.78 -6.37
N ASP A 100 16.61 9.43 -6.02
CA ASP A 100 17.81 10.03 -6.63
C ASP A 100 17.98 9.66 -8.13
N LYS A 101 17.20 8.70 -8.64
CA LYS A 101 17.11 8.42 -10.08
C LYS A 101 16.14 9.33 -10.84
N THR A 102 15.46 10.27 -10.18
CA THR A 102 14.39 11.08 -10.81
C THR A 102 14.66 12.58 -10.89
N SER A 103 15.86 13.07 -10.53
CA SER A 103 16.15 14.51 -10.59
C SER A 103 17.55 14.87 -11.11
N SER A 104 17.84 14.60 -12.39
CA SER A 104 18.54 15.56 -13.27
C SER A 104 18.63 15.08 -14.73
N PRO A 105 18.84 16.00 -15.69
CA PRO A 105 18.20 15.96 -17.00
C PRO A 105 18.94 15.07 -17.99
N ASP A 106 18.14 14.52 -18.89
CA ASP A 106 18.54 13.90 -20.16
C ASP A 106 19.14 12.48 -20.09
N GLY A 107 18.70 11.67 -21.06
CA GLY A 107 19.41 10.47 -21.47
C GLY A 107 19.14 9.17 -20.68
N SER A 108 18.32 8.32 -21.28
CA SER A 108 18.43 6.85 -21.28
C SER A 108 17.97 6.04 -20.04
N ARG A 109 16.89 5.27 -20.27
CA ARG A 109 16.77 3.82 -20.03
C ARG A 109 17.63 3.23 -18.88
N GLN A 110 16.98 2.75 -17.81
CA GLN A 110 16.75 1.29 -17.65
C GLN A 110 15.85 0.92 -16.46
N ASN A 111 15.06 -0.11 -16.75
CA ASN A 111 13.95 -0.75 -16.07
C ASN A 111 14.39 -1.61 -14.88
N SER A 112 13.65 -1.58 -13.75
CA SER A 112 13.53 -2.74 -12.86
C SER A 112 12.32 -2.60 -11.91
N LYS A 113 11.13 -2.86 -12.46
CA LYS A 113 9.90 -3.41 -11.81
C LYS A 113 8.67 -3.26 -12.71
N SER A 114 8.78 -3.61 -14.00
CA SER A 114 7.63 -3.52 -14.91
C SER A 114 7.39 -4.75 -15.78
N GLU A 115 8.24 -5.78 -15.71
CA GLU A 115 8.13 -6.93 -16.62
C GLU A 115 6.90 -7.83 -16.38
N MET A 116 6.25 -7.78 -15.22
CA MET A 116 4.98 -8.49 -14.99
C MET A 116 3.75 -7.59 -15.25
N GLY A 117 3.89 -6.27 -15.15
CA GLY A 117 2.78 -5.32 -15.29
C GLY A 117 2.26 -5.23 -16.72
N TRP A 118 3.15 -5.27 -17.72
CA TRP A 118 2.73 -5.22 -19.12
C TRP A 118 1.99 -6.50 -19.56
N MET A 119 2.28 -7.65 -18.94
CA MET A 119 1.60 -8.92 -19.28
C MET A 119 0.14 -8.92 -18.83
N LEU A 120 -0.14 -8.41 -17.64
CA LEU A 120 -1.50 -8.26 -17.11
C LEU A 120 -2.30 -7.25 -17.94
N SER A 121 -1.70 -6.11 -18.30
CA SER A 121 -2.34 -5.11 -19.16
C SER A 121 -2.62 -5.65 -20.57
N ALA A 122 -1.69 -6.40 -21.17
CA ALA A 122 -1.88 -6.99 -22.49
C ALA A 122 -2.94 -8.10 -22.51
N ALA A 123 -3.03 -8.90 -21.43
CA ALA A 123 -4.03 -9.96 -21.30
C ALA A 123 -5.46 -9.41 -21.22
N GLN A 124 -5.65 -8.28 -20.54
CA GLN A 124 -6.95 -7.62 -20.42
C GLN A 124 -7.50 -7.18 -21.78
N GLU A 125 -6.68 -6.52 -22.60
CA GLU A 125 -7.11 -6.01 -23.91
C GLU A 125 -7.29 -7.12 -24.95
N GLY A 126 -6.49 -8.19 -24.88
CA GLY A 126 -6.59 -9.34 -25.78
C GLY A 126 -7.92 -10.09 -25.66
N PHE A 127 -8.45 -10.23 -24.44
CA PHE A 127 -9.74 -10.89 -24.21
C PHE A 127 -10.90 -10.10 -24.82
N HIS A 128 -10.91 -8.78 -24.67
CA HIS A 128 -11.94 -7.91 -25.24
C HIS A 128 -11.97 -7.98 -26.77
N ILE A 129 -10.81 -7.92 -27.42
CA ILE A 129 -10.71 -7.98 -28.88
C ILE A 129 -11.13 -9.37 -29.39
N GLY A 130 -10.65 -10.44 -28.74
CA GLY A 130 -11.01 -11.82 -29.09
C GLY A 130 -12.51 -12.09 -28.96
N LEU A 131 -13.13 -11.64 -27.87
CA LEU A 131 -14.57 -11.77 -27.64
C LEU A 131 -15.39 -11.03 -28.70
N THR A 132 -14.95 -9.82 -29.07
CA THR A 132 -15.63 -8.99 -30.09
C THR A 132 -15.59 -9.66 -31.47
N ILE A 133 -14.44 -10.21 -31.87
CA ILE A 133 -14.30 -10.93 -33.14
C ILE A 133 -15.13 -12.21 -33.13
N PHE A 134 -15.12 -12.97 -32.03
CA PHE A 134 -15.87 -14.21 -31.90
C PHE A 134 -17.38 -13.98 -31.98
N VAL A 135 -17.92 -13.01 -31.23
CA VAL A 135 -19.34 -12.64 -31.30
C VAL A 135 -19.69 -12.10 -32.68
N GLY A 136 -18.83 -11.28 -33.28
CA GLY A 136 -19.01 -10.78 -34.65
C GLY A 136 -19.11 -11.91 -35.68
N LEU A 137 -18.24 -12.91 -35.61
CA LEU A 137 -18.27 -14.10 -36.47
C LEU A 137 -19.56 -14.93 -36.25
N LEU A 138 -19.96 -15.13 -35.00
CA LEU A 138 -21.21 -15.83 -34.67
C LEU A 138 -22.44 -15.13 -35.26
N LEU A 139 -22.47 -13.79 -35.24
CA LEU A 139 -23.57 -13.00 -35.82
C LEU A 139 -23.49 -12.91 -37.36
N TYR A 140 -22.29 -13.02 -37.94
CA TYR A 140 -22.07 -13.00 -39.39
C TYR A 140 -22.55 -14.28 -40.08
N ILE A 141 -22.48 -15.44 -39.40
CA ILE A 141 -22.99 -16.70 -39.95
C ILE A 141 -24.52 -16.62 -40.04
N LYS A 142 -25.04 -16.38 -41.27
CA LYS A 142 -26.48 -16.22 -41.56
C LYS A 142 -27.37 -17.31 -40.94
N ARG A 143 -26.88 -18.55 -40.89
CA ARG A 143 -27.57 -19.68 -40.25
C ARG A 143 -27.74 -19.50 -38.74
N PHE A 144 -26.74 -18.98 -38.05
CA PHE A 144 -26.77 -18.76 -36.60
C PHE A 144 -27.63 -17.56 -36.24
N ARG A 145 -27.55 -16.48 -37.02
CA ARG A 145 -28.42 -15.30 -36.89
C ARG A 145 -29.91 -15.66 -36.94
N GLN A 146 -30.31 -16.50 -37.89
CA GLN A 146 -31.70 -16.97 -38.00
C GLN A 146 -32.13 -17.83 -36.81
N CYS A 147 -31.24 -18.66 -36.27
CA CYS A 147 -31.52 -19.51 -35.11
C CYS A 147 -31.63 -18.69 -33.82
N TYR A 148 -30.73 -17.73 -33.62
CA TYR A 148 -30.74 -16.79 -32.49
C TYR A 148 -32.00 -15.93 -32.49
N CYS A 149 -32.41 -15.38 -33.64
CA CYS A 149 -33.67 -14.63 -33.76
C CYS A 149 -34.91 -15.50 -33.49
N LYS A 150 -34.94 -16.77 -33.94
CA LYS A 150 -36.03 -17.71 -33.64
C LYS A 150 -36.09 -18.08 -32.16
N HIS A 151 -34.94 -18.26 -31.51
CA HIS A 151 -34.86 -18.56 -30.09
C HIS A 151 -35.31 -17.36 -29.24
N LEU A 152 -34.81 -16.15 -29.54
CA LEU A 152 -35.25 -14.90 -28.90
C LEU A 152 -36.74 -14.64 -29.11
N ALA A 153 -37.29 -14.89 -30.31
CA ALA A 153 -38.72 -14.76 -30.54
C ALA A 153 -39.52 -15.74 -29.67
N LYS A 154 -39.02 -16.96 -29.45
CA LYS A 154 -39.68 -17.98 -28.62
C LYS A 154 -39.62 -17.66 -27.12
N THR A 155 -38.53 -17.07 -26.63
CA THR A 155 -38.37 -16.67 -25.23
C THR A 155 -39.04 -15.33 -24.92
N CYS A 156 -39.03 -14.35 -25.83
CA CYS A 156 -39.67 -13.05 -25.62
C CYS A 156 -41.18 -13.06 -25.85
N TYR A 157 -41.71 -13.89 -26.78
CA TYR A 157 -43.14 -13.91 -27.10
C TYR A 157 -43.91 -15.11 -26.54
N GLY A 158 -43.27 -16.03 -25.81
CA GLY A 158 -43.95 -17.06 -25.04
C GLY A 158 -45.02 -17.85 -25.80
N ILE A 159 -44.80 -18.17 -27.08
CA ILE A 159 -45.83 -18.85 -27.89
C ILE A 159 -45.79 -20.35 -27.58
N THR A 160 -46.74 -20.77 -26.75
CA THR A 160 -47.24 -22.15 -26.66
C THR A 160 -47.64 -22.63 -28.05
N ALA A 161 -46.98 -23.67 -28.56
CA ALA A 161 -47.43 -24.35 -29.77
C ALA A 161 -48.75 -25.09 -29.50
N PRO A 162 -49.77 -25.01 -30.39
CA PRO A 162 -50.94 -25.86 -30.27
C PRO A 162 -50.57 -27.29 -30.66
N ARG A 163 -50.95 -28.26 -29.81
CA ARG A 163 -50.92 -29.68 -30.15
C ARG A 163 -51.97 -29.93 -31.23
N HIS A 164 -51.56 -30.54 -32.34
CA HIS A 164 -52.41 -31.41 -33.14
C HIS A 164 -51.95 -32.84 -32.91
#